data_AF-A0A537TMW4-F1
#
_entry.id   AF-A0A537TMW4-F1
#
_cell.length_a   1.000
_cell.length_b   1.000
_cell.length_c   1.000
_cell.angle_alpha   90.00
_cell.angle_beta   90.00
_cell.angle_gamma   90.00
#
_symmetry.space_group_name_H-M   'P 1'
#
loop_
_entity.id
_entity.type
_entity.pdbx_description
1 polymer ?
#
loop_
_entity_poly.entity_id
_entity_poly.type
_entity_poly.pdbx_seq_one_letter_code
_entity_poly.pdbx_strand_id
1 'polypeptide(L)' 'MDVEASVERIRELGGTVTDGPAEFPQYRKGYYAVFFEDPDGLKLEIVSFEHAARG' A
#
# COMPACT_ATOMS: atom_id res chain seq x y z
N MET A 1 -10.64 -0.28 0.33
CA MET A 1 -9.86 -1.31 1.05
C MET A 1 -9.01 -0.61 2.09
N ASP A 2 -8.83 -1.19 3.28
CA ASP A 2 -7.98 -0.61 4.33
C ASP A 2 -6.52 -0.94 4.01
N VAL A 3 -5.75 0.09 3.65
CA VAL A 3 -4.37 -0.05 3.15
C VAL A 3 -3.44 -0.40 4.31
N GLU A 4 -3.70 0.16 5.48
CA GLU A 4 -2.97 -0.08 6.72
C GLU A 4 -3.16 -1.53 7.21
N ALA A 5 -4.39 -2.03 7.23
CA ALA A 5 -4.68 -3.42 7.59
C ALA A 5 -4.05 -4.42 6.61
N SER A 6 -3.76 -4.00 5.38
CA SER A 6 -3.15 -4.87 4.38
C SER A 6 -1.68 -5.17 4.66
N VAL A 7 -0.97 -4.30 5.39
CA VAL A 7 0.46 -4.47 5.74
C VAL A 7 0.73 -5.78 6.47
N GLU A 8 -0.07 -6.06 7.50
CA GLU A 8 0.10 -7.29 8.28
C GLU A 8 -0.20 -8.53 7.43
N ARG A 9 -1.23 -8.47 6.59
CA ARG A 9 -1.55 -9.57 5.67
C ARG A 9 -0.46 -9.80 4.62
N ILE A 10 0.17 -8.75 4.10
CA ILE A 10 1.31 -8.87 3.19
C ILE A 10 2.45 -9.65 3.87
N ARG A 11 2.80 -9.28 5.11
CA ARG A 11 3.87 -9.94 5.89
C ARG A 11 3.53 -11.39 6.22
N GLU A 12 2.29 -11.68 6.62
CA GLU A 12 1.80 -13.03 6.90
C GLU A 12 1.92 -13.95 5.67
N LEU A 13 1.75 -13.40 4.47
CA LEU A 13 1.86 -14.13 3.20
C LEU A 13 3.29 -14.19 2.65
N GLY A 14 4.28 -13.67 3.39
CA GLY A 14 5.70 -13.68 3.00
C GLY A 14 6.13 -12.52 2.09
N GLY A 15 5.25 -11.53 1.87
CA GLY A 15 5.60 -10.34 1.13
C GLY A 15 6.44 -9.36 1.95
N THR A 16 7.24 -8.55 1.27
CA THR A 16 8.11 -7.52 1.85
C THR A 16 7.58 -6.14 1.50
N VAL A 17 7.09 -5.39 2.50
CA VAL A 17 6.70 -3.99 2.31
C VAL A 17 7.93 -3.14 2.03
N THR A 18 7.95 -2.43 0.91
CA THR A 18 9.06 -1.57 0.51
C THR A 18 8.80 -0.11 0.89
N ASP A 19 7.55 0.34 0.75
CA ASP A 19 7.14 1.72 0.99
C ASP A 19 5.69 1.80 1.48
N GLY A 20 5.39 2.83 2.27
CA GLY A 20 4.07 3.03 2.85
C GLY A 20 3.76 2.10 4.03
N PRO A 21 2.51 2.06 4.50
CA PRO A 21 1.33 2.75 3.97
C PRO A 21 1.46 4.27 4.17
N ALA A 22 1.26 5.06 3.11
CA ALA A 22 1.41 6.52 3.13
C ALA A 22 0.70 7.20 1.94
N GLU A 23 0.59 8.53 1.97
CA GLU A 23 0.22 9.33 0.80
C GLU A 23 1.43 9.51 -0.15
N PHE A 24 1.17 9.37 -1.45
CA PHE A 24 2.13 9.63 -2.53
C PHE A 24 1.57 10.73 -3.46
N PRO A 25 1.50 11.99 -3.00
CA PRO A 25 0.87 13.08 -3.74
C PRO A 25 1.54 13.39 -5.08
N GLN A 26 2.80 12.96 -5.27
CA GLN A 26 3.54 13.07 -6.53
C GLN A 26 2.94 12.22 -7.66
N TYR A 27 2.21 11.15 -7.34
CA TYR A 27 1.53 10.34 -8.36
C TYR A 27 0.15 10.92 -8.69
N ARG A 28 -0.63 11.23 -7.64
CA ARG A 28 -1.94 11.86 -7.75
C ARG A 28 -2.40 12.34 -6.37
N LYS A 29 -3.19 13.42 -6.32
CA LYS A 29 -3.87 13.83 -5.09
C LYS A 29 -4.72 12.68 -4.54
N GLY A 30 -4.52 12.38 -3.26
CA GLY A 30 -5.26 11.34 -2.53
C GLY A 30 -4.82 9.91 -2.85
N TYR A 31 -3.67 9.73 -3.49
CA TYR A 31 -3.07 8.42 -3.75
C TYR A 31 -2.47 7.88 -2.44
N TYR A 32 -3.25 7.15 -1.65
CA TYR A 32 -2.78 6.51 -0.42
C TYR A 32 -2.51 5.03 -0.70
N ALA A 33 -1.26 4.59 -0.52
CA ALA A 33 -0.83 3.27 -0.97
C ALA A 33 0.18 2.60 -0.04
N VAL A 34 0.33 1.29 -0.21
CA VAL A 34 1.47 0.49 0.25
C VAL A 34 2.06 -0.24 -0.95
N PHE A 35 3.38 -0.23 -1.06
CA PHE A 35 4.14 -0.96 -2.07
C PHE A 35 4.86 -2.14 -1.42
N PHE A 36 4.92 -3.26 -2.13
CA PHE A 36 5.55 -4.47 -1.61
C PHE A 36 6.04 -5.37 -2.74
N GLU A 37 6.97 -6.26 -2.39
CA GLU A 37 7.36 -7.41 -3.20
C GLU A 37 6.67 -8.67 -2.67
N ASP A 38 6.12 -9.50 -3.55
CA ASP A 38 5.66 -10.84 -3.18
C ASP A 38 6.85 -11.81 -3.03
N PRO A 39 6.63 -13.04 -2.53
CA PRO A 39 7.71 -14.02 -2.36
C PRO A 39 8.44 -14.40 -3.66
N ASP A 40 7.81 -14.20 -4.82
CA ASP A 40 8.39 -14.45 -6.14
C ASP A 40 9.14 -13.23 -6.69
N GLY A 41 9.15 -12.11 -5.96
CA GLY A 41 9.84 -10.87 -6.30
C GLY A 41 9.03 -9.93 -7.20
N LEU A 42 7.73 -10.15 -7.37
CA LEU A 42 6.86 -9.22 -8.11
C LEU A 42 6.57 -7.99 -7.27
N LYS A 43 6.78 -6.83 -7.88
CA LYS A 43 6.41 -5.53 -7.29
C LYS A 43 4.94 -5.27 -7.49
N LEU A 44 4.24 -5.06 -6.39
CA LEU A 44 2.80 -4.85 -6.33
C LEU A 44 2.48 -3.62 -5.47
N GLU A 45 1.30 -3.05 -5.67
CA GLU A 45 0.77 -1.95 -4.88
C GLU A 45 -0.67 -2.23 -4.48
N ILE A 46 -1.05 -1.74 -3.30
CA ILE A 46 -2.44 -1.60 -2.88
C ILE A 46 -2.68 -0.11 -2.69
N VAL A 47 -3.63 0.44 -3.45
CA VAL A 47 -3.98 1.87 -3.45
C VAL A 47 -5.44 2.09 -3.07
N SER A 48 -5.69 3.15 -2.31
CA SER A 48 -7.02 3.65 -1.98
C SER A 48 -7.08 5.16 -2.17
N PHE A 49 -8.13 5.62 -2.85
CA PHE A 49 -8.46 7.05 -2.96
C PHE A 49 -9.47 7.50 -1.89
N GLU A 50 -9.99 6.56 -1.10
CA GLU A 50 -10.97 6.83 -0.04
C GLU A 50 -10.31 7.32 1.25
N HIS A 51 -8.99 7.08 1.44
CA HIS A 51 -8.24 7.61 2.58
C HIS A 51 -8.22 9.15 2.56
N ALA A 52 -8.09 9.76 1.38
CA ALA A 52 -8.11 11.21 1.19
C ALA A 52 -9.44 11.88 1.56
N ALA A 53 -10.53 11.10 1.66
CA ALA A 53 -11.85 11.59 2.05
C ALA A 53 -12.06 11.63 3.58
N ARG A 54 -11.07 11.19 4.37
CA ARG A 54 -11.10 11.26 5.84
C ARG A 54 -10.36 12.46 6.42
N GLY A 55 -9.87 13.36 5.56
CA GLY A 55 -9.28 14.66 5.92
C GLY A 55 -10.30 15.78 5.99
#